data_AF-A0AAV9F9X1-F1
#
_entry.id   AF-A0AAV9F9X1-F1
#
_cell.length_a   1.000
_cell.length_b   1.000
_cell.length_c   1.000
_cell.angle_alpha   90.00
_cell.angle_beta   90.00
_cell.angle_gamma   90.00
#
_symmetry.space_group_name_H-M   'P 1'
#
loop_
_entity.id
_entity.type
_entity.pdbx_description
1 polymer ?
#
loop_
_entity_poly.entity_id
_entity_poly.type
_entity_poly.pdbx_seq_one_letter_code
_entity_poly.pdbx_strand_id
1 'polypeptide(L)' 'MENGHILPLLQYVVSLAIIEAIKIVYGSKGFPYLDVRIKWPNDLYLNGLKVEGILREKINGMILYPTMEDERTQE' A
#
# COMPACT_ATOMS: atom_id res chain seq x y z
N MET A 1 16.32 -6.10 -16.66
CA MET A 1 15.04 -5.73 -16.02
C MET A 1 15.30 -5.70 -14.52
N GLU A 2 15.63 -4.54 -13.93
CA GLU A 2 16.19 -4.50 -12.56
C GLU A 2 15.35 -3.68 -11.55
N ASN A 3 14.29 -3.00 -12.00
CA ASN A 3 13.58 -2.02 -11.16
C ASN A 3 12.21 -2.50 -10.64
N GLY A 4 11.91 -3.80 -10.71
CA GLY A 4 10.67 -4.40 -10.17
C GLY A 4 10.65 -4.56 -8.65
N HIS A 5 11.81 -4.45 -8.00
CA HIS A 5 12.01 -4.74 -6.58
C HIS A 5 11.90 -3.53 -5.65
N ILE A 6 11.60 -2.34 -6.19
CA ILE A 6 11.76 -1.12 -5.38
C ILE A 6 10.74 -1.07 -4.23
N LEU A 7 9.55 -1.67 -4.36
CA LEU A 7 8.58 -1.79 -3.25
C LEU A 7 7.60 -2.99 -3.44
N PRO A 8 8.03 -4.25 -3.28
CA PRO A 8 7.18 -5.43 -3.52
C PRO A 8 5.97 -5.51 -2.56
N LEU A 9 6.05 -4.84 -1.41
CA LEU A 9 5.03 -4.91 -0.36
C LEU A 9 4.21 -3.63 -0.20
N LEU A 10 4.34 -2.62 -1.08
CA LEU A 10 3.63 -1.36 -0.92
C LEU A 10 2.11 -1.56 -0.82
N GLN A 11 1.54 -2.37 -1.72
CA GLN A 11 0.10 -2.65 -1.69
C GLN A 11 -0.34 -3.33 -0.39
N TYR A 12 0.51 -4.19 0.17
CA TYR A 12 0.24 -4.85 1.44
C TYR A 12 0.29 -3.85 2.62
N VAL A 13 1.28 -2.95 2.63
CA VAL A 13 1.39 -1.89 3.66
C VAL A 13 0.17 -0.96 3.61
N VAL A 14 -0.28 -0.56 2.42
CA VAL A 14 -1.49 0.25 2.27
C VAL A 14 -2.72 -0.51 2.77
N SER A 15 -2.82 -1.82 2.49
CA SER A 15 -3.90 -2.67 3.02
C SER A 15 -3.92 -2.67 4.56
N LEU A 16 -2.77 -2.79 5.21
CA LEU A 16 -2.67 -2.72 6.68
C LEU A 16 -3.12 -1.36 7.22
N ALA A 17 -2.71 -0.26 6.58
CA ALA A 17 -3.11 1.09 6.98
C ALA A 17 -4.64 1.28 6.90
N ILE A 18 -5.28 0.77 5.84
CA ILE A 18 -6.75 0.79 5.70
C ILE A 18 -7.42 -0.01 6.81
N ILE A 19 -6.93 -1.21 7.13
CA ILE A 19 -7.47 -2.02 8.24
C ILE A 19 -7.41 -1.27 9.56
N GLU A 20 -6.28 -0.63 9.88
CA GLU A 20 -6.17 0.12 11.13
C GLU A 20 -7.07 1.35 11.15
N ALA A 21 -7.22 2.05 10.02
CA ALA A 21 -8.19 3.14 9.93
C ALA A 21 -9.63 2.66 10.20
N ILE A 22 -10.03 1.52 9.62
CA ILE A 22 -11.36 0.92 9.85
C ILE A 22 -11.56 0.59 11.33
N LYS A 23 -10.57 -0.03 11.99
CA LYS A 23 -10.64 -0.37 13.42
C LYS A 23 -10.81 0.86 14.30
N ILE A 24 -10.07 1.94 14.04
CA ILE A 24 -10.18 3.20 14.79
C ILE A 24 -11.58 3.78 14.63
N VAL A 25 -12.09 3.86 13.39
CA VAL A 25 -13.42 4.42 13.13
C VAL A 25 -14.52 3.57 13.79
N TYR A 26 -14.46 2.24 13.67
CA TYR A 26 -15.43 1.32 14.29
C TYR A 26 -15.40 1.39 15.81
N GLY A 27 -14.20 1.36 16.41
CA GLY A 27 -14.03 1.47 17.86
C GLY A 27 -14.54 2.80 18.41
N SER A 28 -14.28 3.92 17.71
CA SER A 28 -14.73 5.25 18.15
C SER A 28 -16.25 5.45 18.07
N LYS A 29 -16.94 4.71 17.19
CA LYS A 29 -18.39 4.85 16.96
C LYS A 29 -19.23 3.82 17.71
N GLY A 30 -18.62 2.91 18.46
CA GLY A 30 -19.32 1.86 19.20
C GLY A 30 -20.02 0.84 18.28
N PHE A 31 -19.55 0.68 17.04
CA PHE A 31 -20.11 -0.31 16.13
C PHE A 31 -19.76 -1.74 16.55
N PRO A 32 -20.61 -2.73 16.21
CA PRO A 32 -20.30 -4.13 16.46
C PRO A 32 -19.01 -4.54 15.73
N TYR A 33 -18.38 -5.61 16.24
CA TYR A 33 -17.18 -6.18 15.64
C TYR A 33 -17.38 -6.44 14.14
N LEU A 34 -16.45 -5.93 13.33
CA LEU A 34 -16.39 -6.16 11.90
C LEU A 34 -15.18 -7.06 11.60
N ASP A 35 -15.41 -8.21 10.97
CA ASP A 35 -14.32 -9.09 10.55
C ASP A 35 -13.67 -8.49 9.29
N VAL A 36 -12.46 -7.97 9.43
CA VAL A 36 -11.69 -7.35 8.34
C VAL A 36 -10.46 -8.20 8.05
N ARG A 37 -10.31 -8.64 6.80
CA ARG A 37 -9.20 -9.52 6.38
C ARG A 37 -8.55 -9.07 5.09
N ILE A 38 -7.25 -9.30 4.99
CA ILE A 38 -6.49 -9.16 3.74
C ILE A 38 -6.39 -10.55 3.11
N LYS A 39 -6.93 -10.71 1.91
CA LYS A 39 -6.53 -11.80 1.02
C LYS A 39 -5.32 -11.32 0.25
N TRP A 40 -4.20 -12.01 0.44
CA TRP A 40 -2.91 -11.60 -0.08
C TRP A 40 -2.96 -11.36 -1.61
N PRO A 41 -2.28 -10.32 -2.13
CA PRO A 41 -1.50 -9.30 -1.39
C PRO A 41 -2.28 -8.04 -0.99
N ASN A 42 -3.49 -7.84 -1.52
CA ASN A 42 -4.09 -6.51 -1.61
C ASN A 42 -5.63 -6.48 -1.67
N ASP A 43 -6.29 -7.63 -1.53
CA ASP A 43 -7.75 -7.70 -1.55
C ASP A 43 -8.29 -7.58 -0.12
N LEU A 44 -9.19 -6.62 0.11
CA LEU A 44 -9.84 -6.43 1.40
C LEU A 44 -11.19 -7.15 1.44
N TYR A 45 -11.39 -7.91 2.51
CA TYR A 45 -12.62 -8.62 2.78
C TYR A 45 -13.26 -8.11 4.08
N LEU A 46 -14.56 -7.86 4.04
CA LEU A 46 -15.39 -7.55 5.21
C LEU A 46 -16.41 -8.66 5.38
N ASN A 47 -16.42 -9.32 6.53
CA ASN A 47 -17.31 -10.46 6.84
C ASN A 47 -17.33 -11.53 5.72
N GLY A 48 -16.15 -11.81 5.14
CA GLY A 48 -15.99 -12.80 4.08
C GLY A 48 -16.40 -12.34 2.67
N LEU A 49 -16.88 -11.10 2.50
CA LEU A 49 -17.18 -10.51 1.19
C LEU A 49 -16.03 -9.59 0.74
N LYS A 50 -15.60 -9.72 -0.52
CA LYS A 50 -14.60 -8.82 -1.11
C LYS A 50 -15.22 -7.45 -1.31
N VAL A 51 -14.60 -6.41 -0.76
CA VAL A 51 -15.09 -5.03 -0.86
C VAL A 51 -14.12 -4.11 -1.61
N GLU A 52 -12.83 -4.44 -1.61
CA GLU A 52 -11.79 -3.58 -2.20
C GLU A 52 -10.63 -4.43 -2.75
N GLY A 53 -9.91 -3.88 -3.72
CA GLY A 53 -8.62 -4.37 -4.17
C GLY A 53 -7.70 -3.18 -4.46
N ILE A 54 -6.51 -3.16 -3.88
CA ILE A 54 -5.61 -2.00 -4.00
C ILE A 54 -4.81 -2.08 -5.30
N LEU A 55 -5.05 -1.14 -6.20
CA LEU A 55 -4.29 -1.01 -7.44
C LEU A 55 -3.02 -0.19 -7.21
N ARG A 56 -1.89 -0.69 -7.70
CA ARG A 56 -0.65 0.09 -7.83
C ARG A 56 -0.28 0.13 -9.29
N GLU A 57 -0.24 1.33 -9.84
CA GLU A 57 0.23 1.56 -11.20
C GLU A 57 1.59 2.25 -11.16
N LYS A 58 2.54 1.71 -11.91
CA LYS A 58 3.78 2.42 -12.20
C LYS A 58 3.53 3.25 -13.44
N ILE A 59 3.54 4.57 -13.31
CA ILE A 59 3.50 5.46 -14.46
C ILE A 59 4.92 5.60 -15.01
N ASN A 60 5.16 5.08 -16.22
CA ASN A 60 6.43 5.31 -16.91
C ASN A 60 6.51 6.79 -17.34
N GLY A 61 7.60 7.47 -16.97
CA GLY A 61 7.85 8.87 -17.35
C GLY A 61 7.74 9.88 -16.20
N MET A 62 7.27 9.49 -15.01
CA MET A 62 7.28 10.36 -13.83
C MET A 62 8.35 9.88 -12.84
N ILE A 63 9.61 10.22 -13.13
CA ILE A 63 10.68 10.18 -12.13
C ILE A 63 10.52 11.45 -11.29
N LEU A 64 9.85 11.37 -10.13
CA LEU A 64 10.03 12.37 -9.08
C LEU A 64 11.22 11.96 -8.21
N TYR A 65 12.41 12.01 -8.78
CA TYR A 65 13.65 12.25 -8.06
C TYR A 65 14.51 13.13 -8.98
N PRO A 66 14.93 14.33 -8.54
CA PRO A 66 16.02 15.00 -9.24
C PRO A 66 17.24 14.06 -9.16
N THR A 67 17.86 13.83 -10.30
CA THR A 67 19.21 13.28 -10.40
C THR A 67 20.11 14.10 -9.48
N MET A 68 20.53 13.52 -8.35
CA MET A 68 21.80 13.90 -7.77
C MET A 68 22.84 13.11 -8.56
N GLU A 69 23.32 13.71 -9.65
CA GLU A 69 24.62 13.34 -10.20
C GLU A 69 25.64 13.63 -9.09
N ASP A 70 26.26 12.57 -8.59
CA ASP A 70 27.39 12.66 -7.67
C ASP A 70 28.60 13.14 -8.48
N GLU A 71 28.73 14.47 -8.63
CA GLU A 71 29.94 15.11 -9.14
C GLU A 71 31.08 15.02 -8.10
N ARG A 72 31.46 13.82 -7.67
CA ARG A 72 32.72 13.53 -6.97
C ARG A 72 33.12 12.10 -7.36
N THR A 73 33.98 11.89 -8.34
CA THR A 73 35.43 12.02 -8.15
C THR A 73 36.10 12.05 -9.53
N GLN A 74 36.52 13.22 -9.99
CA GLN A 74 37.73 13.34 -10.80
C GLN A 74 38.78 13.95 -9.86
N GLU A 75 39.65 13.09 -9.34
CA GLU A 75 41.04 13.37 -8.94
C GLU A 75 41.76 12.04 -8.71
#